data_AF-A0ABD0NZI6-F1
#
_entry.id   AF-A0ABD0NZI6-F1
#
_cell.length_a   1.000
_cell.length_b   1.000
_cell.length_c   1.000
_cell.angle_alpha   90.00
_cell.angle_beta   90.00
_cell.angle_gamma   90.00
#
_symmetry.space_group_name_H-M   'P 1'
#
loop_
_entity.id
_entity.type
_entity.pdbx_description
1 polymer ?
#
loop_
_entity_poly.entity_id
_entity_poly.type
_entity_poly.pdbx_seq_one_letter_code
_entity_poly.pdbx_strand_id
1 'polypeptide(L)'
;CALETVVKYGDTYHIPINPSIGPYTLEFRPATQTPVNQTTEEPPVVLLNQTGIPTQEYEHRLTVAEKRVNLLLVTGADEGSYTVIDSDQKVRMRACLNVKGEMI
;
A
#
# COMPACT_ATOMS: atom_id res chain seq x y z
N CYS A 1 8.03 9.61 -3.62
CA CYS A 1 6.63 9.49 -4.10
C CYS A 1 6.01 10.88 -4.28
N ALA A 2 4.74 11.00 -4.73
CA ALA A 2 4.03 12.29 -4.74
C ALA A 2 3.41 12.63 -3.37
N LEU A 3 3.05 11.61 -2.58
CA LEU A 3 2.62 11.73 -1.19
C LEU A 3 3.52 10.86 -0.32
N GLU A 4 4.03 11.39 0.78
CA GLU A 4 4.85 10.64 1.74
C GLU A 4 4.26 10.78 3.13
N THR A 5 4.16 9.67 3.85
CA THR A 5 3.59 9.61 5.19
C THR A 5 4.52 8.83 6.10
N VAL A 6 4.62 9.29 7.34
CA VAL A 6 5.39 8.62 8.39
C VAL A 6 4.43 8.11 9.44
N VAL A 7 4.46 6.81 9.73
CA VAL A 7 3.60 6.16 10.73
C VAL A 7 4.46 5.41 11.74
N LYS A 8 3.98 5.27 12.98
CA LYS A 8 4.71 4.51 13.99
C LYS A 8 4.53 3.00 13.79
N TYR A 9 5.51 2.21 14.23
CA TYR A 9 5.32 0.77 14.34
C TYR A 9 4.09 0.46 15.23
N GLY A 10 3.24 -0.45 14.78
CA GLY A 10 1.99 -0.85 15.43
C GLY A 10 0.79 0.05 15.15
N ASP A 11 0.99 1.24 14.57
CA ASP A 11 -0.10 2.19 14.29
C ASP A 11 -0.90 1.80 13.03
N THR A 12 -1.92 2.61 12.71
CA THR A 12 -2.72 2.47 11.50
C THR A 12 -2.28 3.47 10.42
N TYR A 13 -2.00 2.98 9.22
CA TYR A 13 -1.77 3.82 8.05
C TYR A 13 -3.05 4.01 7.24
N HIS A 14 -3.37 5.27 6.90
CA HIS A 14 -4.53 5.63 6.09
C HIS A 14 -4.09 5.96 4.66
N ILE A 15 -4.33 5.04 3.73
CA ILE A 15 -4.05 5.22 2.30
C ILE A 15 -5.23 5.98 1.70
N PRO A 16 -5.05 7.24 1.25
CA PRO A 16 -6.15 8.02 0.72
C PRO A 16 -6.65 7.44 -0.60
N ILE A 17 -7.95 7.39 -0.79
CA ILE A 17 -8.58 6.93 -2.03
C ILE A 17 -9.62 7.95 -2.46
N ASN A 18 -9.64 8.24 -3.76
CA ASN A 18 -10.71 9.01 -4.32
C ASN A 18 -11.94 8.09 -4.51
N PRO A 19 -13.10 8.34 -3.89
CA PRO A 19 -14.28 7.50 -4.11
C PRO A 19 -14.81 7.55 -5.56
N SER A 20 -14.41 8.56 -6.35
CA SER A 20 -14.91 8.75 -7.72
C SER A 20 -14.20 7.91 -8.79
N ILE A 21 -13.13 7.18 -8.46
CA ILE A 21 -12.32 6.42 -9.44
C ILE A 21 -12.89 5.04 -9.79
N GLY A 22 -14.10 4.71 -9.33
CA GLY A 22 -14.72 3.42 -9.60
C GLY A 22 -13.96 2.26 -8.94
N PRO A 23 -14.14 1.00 -9.39
CA PRO A 23 -13.35 -0.12 -8.93
C PRO A 23 -11.85 0.14 -9.14
N TYR A 24 -11.03 -0.18 -8.14
CA TYR A 24 -9.59 0.05 -8.16
C TYR A 24 -8.83 -1.15 -7.61
N THR A 25 -7.57 -1.26 -8.00
CA THR A 25 -6.57 -2.16 -7.41
C THR A 25 -5.64 -1.34 -6.53
N LEU A 26 -5.31 -1.87 -5.36
CA LEU A 26 -4.25 -1.34 -4.49
C LEU A 26 -3.05 -2.28 -4.57
N GLU A 27 -1.92 -1.74 -5.02
CA GLU A 27 -0.65 -2.45 -5.14
C GLU A 27 0.38 -1.91 -4.18
N PHE A 28 1.29 -2.77 -3.73
CA PHE A 28 2.37 -2.46 -2.81
C PHE A 28 3.73 -2.88 -3.35
N ARG A 29 4.72 -2.02 -3.16
CA ARG A 29 6.13 -2.28 -3.46
C ARG A 29 6.96 -1.97 -2.20
N PRO A 30 7.62 -2.96 -1.59
CA PRO A 30 8.52 -2.74 -0.46
C PRO A 30 9.69 -1.82 -0.79
N ALA A 31 10.14 -1.01 0.17
CA ALA A 31 11.31 -0.15 0.02
C ALA A 31 12.64 -0.94 0.10
N THR A 32 12.66 -2.06 0.82
CA THR A 32 13.86 -2.84 1.16
C THR A 32 14.33 -3.79 0.03
N GLN A 33 13.61 -3.85 -1.10
CA GLN A 33 13.82 -4.84 -2.17
C GLN A 33 14.55 -4.29 -3.42
N THR A 34 15.58 -3.48 -3.25
CA THR A 34 16.60 -3.32 -4.30
C THR A 34 17.93 -3.94 -3.84
N PRO A 35 18.10 -5.28 -3.97
CA PRO A 35 19.45 -5.82 -3.99
C PRO A 35 20.18 -5.17 -5.17
N VAL A 36 21.31 -4.50 -4.87
CA VAL A 36 22.19 -3.75 -5.79
C VAL A 36 22.60 -4.53 -7.07
N ASN A 37 22.32 -5.84 -7.15
CA ASN A 37 22.69 -6.73 -8.25
C ASN A 37 21.52 -7.27 -9.10
N GLN A 38 20.25 -6.89 -8.86
CA GLN A 38 19.13 -7.34 -9.71
C GLN A 38 18.65 -6.23 -10.65
N THR A 39 18.87 -6.42 -11.95
CA THR A 39 18.45 -5.50 -13.04
C THR A 39 16.93 -5.54 -13.30
N THR A 40 16.18 -6.41 -12.62
CA THR A 40 14.73 -6.55 -12.78
C THR A 40 14.04 -6.21 -11.47
N GLU A 41 13.35 -5.08 -11.45
CA GLU A 41 12.49 -4.65 -10.36
C GLU A 41 11.42 -5.73 -10.11
N GLU A 42 11.33 -6.28 -8.88
CA GLU A 42 10.32 -7.31 -8.54
C GLU A 42 8.90 -6.79 -8.84
N PRO A 43 7.93 -7.62 -9.24
CA PRO A 43 6.57 -7.14 -9.49
C PRO A 43 5.92 -6.62 -8.19
N PRO A 44 5.04 -5.62 -8.27
CA PRO A 44 4.30 -5.16 -7.10
C PRO A 44 3.32 -6.25 -6.61
N VAL A 45 3.07 -6.27 -5.30
CA VAL A 45 2.12 -7.19 -4.64
C VAL A 45 0.73 -6.56 -4.65
N VAL A 46 -0.27 -7.30 -5.09
CA VAL A 46 -1.67 -6.85 -5.02
C VAL A 46 -2.18 -7.03 -3.58
N LEU A 47 -2.61 -5.93 -2.96
CA LEU A 47 -3.20 -5.91 -1.62
C LEU A 47 -4.73 -5.97 -1.65
N LEU A 48 -5.32 -5.26 -2.61
CA LEU A 48 -6.76 -5.17 -2.84
C LEU A 48 -7.00 -5.24 -4.34
N ASN A 49 -7.93 -6.07 -4.79
CA ASN A 49 -8.35 -6.08 -6.18
C ASN A 49 -9.62 -5.23 -6.39
N GLN A 50 -10.09 -5.15 -7.62
CA GLN A 50 -11.29 -4.38 -8.01
C GLN A 50 -12.60 -4.87 -7.38
N THR A 51 -12.62 -6.04 -6.71
CA THR A 51 -13.79 -6.50 -5.95
C THR A 51 -13.85 -5.89 -4.55
N GLY A 52 -12.81 -5.15 -4.13
CA GLY A 52 -12.73 -4.55 -2.80
C GLY A 52 -12.45 -5.56 -1.70
N ILE A 53 -12.01 -6.77 -2.05
CA ILE A 53 -11.67 -7.84 -1.11
C ILE A 53 -10.13 -7.87 -0.95
N PRO A 54 -9.59 -7.74 0.28
CA PRO A 54 -8.16 -7.86 0.52
C PRO A 54 -7.65 -9.25 0.17
N THR A 55 -6.37 -9.35 -0.19
CA THR A 55 -5.71 -10.66 -0.32
C THR A 55 -5.59 -11.34 1.05
N GLN A 56 -5.48 -12.68 1.05
CA GLN A 56 -5.49 -13.49 2.26
C GLN A 56 -4.46 -13.03 3.31
N GLU A 57 -3.27 -12.62 2.87
CA GLU A 57 -2.20 -12.13 3.77
C GLU A 57 -2.57 -10.83 4.50
N TYR A 58 -3.51 -10.06 3.95
CA TYR A 58 -3.91 -8.76 4.47
C TYR A 58 -5.38 -8.70 4.91
N GLU A 59 -6.13 -9.81 4.87
CA GLU A 59 -7.56 -9.87 5.21
C GLU A 59 -7.88 -9.29 6.59
N HIS A 60 -7.01 -9.51 7.57
CA HIS A 60 -7.19 -9.01 8.93
C HIS A 60 -6.49 -7.67 9.21
N ARG A 61 -5.74 -7.16 8.24
CA ARG A 61 -4.94 -5.92 8.37
C ARG A 61 -5.49 -4.79 7.52
N LEU A 62 -6.17 -5.06 6.41
CA LEU A 62 -6.75 -4.06 5.54
C LEU A 62 -8.25 -3.92 5.76
N THR A 63 -8.69 -2.69 5.98
CA THR A 63 -10.12 -2.34 5.99
C THR A 63 -10.39 -1.25 4.96
N VAL A 64 -11.43 -1.44 4.15
CA VAL A 64 -11.85 -0.47 3.14
C VAL A 64 -12.88 0.47 3.75
N ALA A 65 -12.63 1.78 3.66
CA ALA A 65 -13.58 2.83 4.01
C ALA A 65 -13.82 3.75 2.80
N GLU A 66 -14.85 4.61 2.86
CA GLU A 66 -15.31 5.38 1.70
C GLU A 66 -14.22 6.20 0.99
N LYS A 67 -13.27 6.80 1.74
CA LYS A 67 -12.24 7.71 1.22
C LYS A 67 -10.81 7.24 1.50
N ARG A 68 -10.65 6.01 2.02
CA ARG A 68 -9.36 5.47 2.42
C ARG A 68 -9.39 3.97 2.61
N VAL A 69 -8.22 3.36 2.47
CA VAL A 69 -7.96 2.01 2.95
C VAL A 69 -7.06 2.13 4.17
N ASN A 70 -7.44 1.45 5.26
CA ASN A 70 -6.66 1.46 6.49
C ASN A 70 -5.84 0.17 6.55
N LEU A 71 -4.52 0.31 6.71
CA LEU A 71 -3.61 -0.77 7.05
C LEU A 71 -3.33 -0.74 8.55
N LEU A 72 -3.80 -1.75 9.26
CA LEU A 72 -3.69 -1.92 10.71
C LEU A 72 -2.37 -2.60 11.07
N LEU A 73 -1.89 -2.30 12.29
CA LEU A 73 -0.70 -2.93 12.88
C LEU A 73 0.53 -2.82 11.97
N VAL A 74 0.85 -1.60 11.52
CA VAL A 74 1.95 -1.35 10.58
C VAL A 74 3.28 -1.86 11.16
N THR A 75 4.08 -2.52 10.33
CA THR A 75 5.40 -3.06 10.65
C THR A 75 6.46 -2.50 9.70
N GLY A 76 7.74 -2.74 9.97
CA GLY A 76 8.82 -2.33 9.06
C GLY A 76 8.74 -2.98 7.67
N ALA A 77 8.07 -4.13 7.52
CA ALA A 77 7.86 -4.77 6.21
C ALA A 77 6.85 -4.03 5.33
N ASP A 78 6.01 -3.16 5.92
CA ASP A 78 5.03 -2.35 5.21
C ASP A 78 5.64 -1.04 4.67
N GLU A 79 6.91 -0.74 4.97
CA GLU A 79 7.59 0.41 4.40
C GLU A 79 7.78 0.25 2.88
N GLY A 80 7.34 1.24 2.11
CA GLY A 80 7.31 1.14 0.66
C GLY A 80 6.29 2.06 0.01
N SER A 81 5.98 1.79 -1.26
CA SER A 81 5.02 2.57 -2.03
C SER A 81 3.74 1.80 -2.33
N TYR A 82 2.61 2.49 -2.12
CA TYR A 82 1.25 2.04 -2.36
C TYR A 82 0.68 2.76 -3.57
N THR A 83 0.24 2.01 -4.56
CA THR A 83 -0.25 2.53 -5.84
C THR A 83 -1.71 2.16 -6.03
N VAL A 84 -2.55 3.15 -6.33
CA VAL A 84 -3.96 2.93 -6.67
C VAL A 84 -4.09 2.99 -8.19
N ILE A 85 -4.59 1.90 -8.77
CA ILE A 85 -4.79 1.73 -10.21
C ILE A 85 -6.29 1.58 -10.47
N ASP A 86 -6.83 2.32 -11.42
CA ASP A 86 -8.25 2.23 -11.79
C ASP A 86 -8.56 1.06 -12.74
N SER A 87 -9.82 0.95 -13.15
CA SER A 87 -10.27 -0.03 -14.14
C SER A 87 -9.62 0.09 -15.53
N ASP A 88 -9.16 1.29 -15.90
CA ASP A 88 -8.48 1.55 -17.17
C ASP A 88 -6.96 1.26 -17.10
N GLN A 89 -6.47 0.65 -16.01
CA GLN A 89 -5.04 0.44 -15.75
C GLN A 89 -4.24 1.74 -15.61
N LYS A 90 -4.90 2.85 -15.26
CA LYS A 90 -4.24 4.14 -15.02
C LYS A 90 -3.91 4.29 -13.55
N VAL A 91 -2.64 4.65 -13.28
CA VAL A 91 -2.21 5.05 -11.95
C VAL A 91 -2.93 6.34 -11.56
N ARG A 92 -3.73 6.28 -10.50
CA ARG A 92 -4.45 7.43 -9.96
C ARG A 92 -3.73 8.09 -8.81
N MET A 93 -2.98 7.30 -8.06
CA MET A 93 -2.21 7.79 -6.93
C MET A 93 -1.04 6.85 -6.63
N ARG A 94 0.07 7.43 -6.17
CA ARG A 94 1.16 6.71 -5.54
C ARG A 94 1.58 7.41 -4.25
N ALA A 95 1.42 6.73 -3.12
CA ALA A 95 1.80 7.20 -1.78
C ALA A 95 2.94 6.33 -1.24
N CYS A 96 3.90 6.92 -0.54
CA CYS A 96 4.97 6.21 0.16
C CYS A 96 4.71 6.24 1.66
N LEU A 97 4.83 5.09 2.31
CA LEU A 97 4.85 4.95 3.75
C LEU A 97 6.30 4.81 4.21
N ASN A 98 6.66 5.53 5.26
CA ASN A 98 7.86 5.30 6.06
C ASN A 98 7.42 4.91 7.46
N VAL A 99 8.10 3.94 8.07
CA VAL A 99 7.76 3.45 9.41
C VAL A 99 8.82 3.89 10.40
N LYS A 100 8.40 4.54 11.49
CA LYS A 100 9.30 4.98 12.57
C LYS A 100 9.02 4.23 13.87
N GLY A 101 10.06 4.01 14.65
CA GLY A 101 10.00 3.25 15.91
C GLY A 101 10.65 1.88 15.75
N GLU A 102 11.06 1.30 16.87
CA GLU A 102 11.85 0.07 16.89
C GLU A 102 10.95 -1.18 16.82
N MET A 103 11.37 -2.15 16.01
CA MET A 103 11.04 -3.56 16.25
C MET A 103 11.65 -3.91 17.61
N ILE A 104 10.82 -4.04 18.65
CA ILE A 104 11.25 -4.55 19.95
C ILE A 104 11.19 -6.08 19.91
#